data_AF-A0A914DN26-F1
#
_entry.id   AF-A0A914DN26-F1
#
_cell.length_a   1.000
_cell.length_b   1.000
_cell.length_c   1.000
_cell.angle_alpha   90.00
_cell.angle_beta   90.00
_cell.angle_gamma   90.00
#
_symmetry.space_group_name_H-M   'P 1'
#
loop_
_entity.id
_entity.type
_entity.pdbx_description
1 polymer ?
#
loop_
_entity_poly.entity_id
_entity_poly.type
_entity_poly.pdbx_seq_one_letter_code
_entity_poly.pdbx_strand_id
1 'polypeptide(L)'
;MHRNIGVDNSTNIDIVSAILVAESVLSQTPTKTRLLVCGVALEMANYLKNFRTADANEIDDLLTRLDSIANFGAILNRVTDCSFFYWHRNLAKIYFESILDEKMPNKNIEAFMTSLIDLCTLLKSARHCSPEKLIAQFSNEILADFQEFFLKRLCTEIENDLRLAVHSHQHSTNESLENLLFSTKKPANNIQYESDKNVHLVELLKLKTFMFGNEIIDVRKYVSKYLEKTFYELAAVAMHDCETYAKMRILAFHRYDMDLIDSRFPFMTIDQGLDVLSIMYGIPEFVGTYNYDINEQMFIEKNSKSRTLNVVRVDQVVNSIRTHGLGVINTTINLAYQHLKEQFHAFSQFLYDEQIRSQLIKEIRYYRDNIDELNQMYPVKRAERFNNSMSKRPTIDGRSSLEEFRKLITQIGNILGFVRMVRYGAIDSCSYSANFLPTTEWDKSQMIEHAVTNGAGSKEIKEAAHIFDATVNSIYDTFNNTNDYIEMFISVFAKEVRNYEKFSHLRNFFITIPPLTINYIEHILACRSRLGKRTQVDSDFTFVDDGFSMGNFIVYQ
;
A
#
# COMPACT_ATOMS: atom_id res chain seq x y z
N MET A 1 66.24 -25.77 64.18
CA MET A 1 67.59 -25.86 64.77
C MET A 1 67.94 -24.51 65.39
N HIS A 2 67.79 -24.38 66.71
CA HIS A 2 68.24 -23.19 67.45
C HIS A 2 69.74 -23.29 67.71
N ARG A 3 70.52 -22.27 67.31
CA ARG A 3 71.88 -22.06 67.80
C ARG A 3 72.13 -20.57 68.07
N ASN A 4 72.49 -20.32 69.33
CA ASN A 4 73.37 -19.28 69.88
C ASN A 4 73.17 -17.83 69.44
N ILE A 5 72.53 -17.08 70.33
CA ILE A 5 72.45 -15.61 70.33
C ILE A 5 73.55 -15.10 71.29
N GLY A 6 74.71 -14.67 70.76
CA GLY A 6 75.69 -13.82 71.46
C GLY A 6 75.90 -12.44 70.77
N VAL A 7 75.41 -11.38 71.42
CA VAL A 7 75.75 -9.92 71.40
C VAL A 7 76.01 -9.11 70.10
N ASP A 8 76.13 -9.69 68.89
CA ASP A 8 76.02 -8.95 67.60
C ASP A 8 74.66 -9.19 66.90
N ASN A 9 73.65 -9.60 67.68
CA ASN A 9 72.45 -10.23 67.12
C ASN A 9 71.32 -9.31 66.73
N SER A 10 71.28 -8.04 67.15
CA SER A 10 70.12 -7.20 66.82
C SER A 10 69.97 -7.04 65.31
N THR A 11 71.05 -6.68 64.62
CA THR A 11 71.07 -6.51 63.16
C THR A 11 70.80 -7.81 62.39
N ASN A 12 71.28 -8.96 62.88
CA ASN A 12 70.99 -10.26 62.27
C ASN A 12 69.56 -10.75 62.54
N ILE A 13 68.99 -10.44 63.71
CA ILE A 13 67.58 -10.73 64.03
C ILE A 13 66.66 -9.86 63.16
N ASP A 14 67.02 -8.60 62.93
CA ASP A 14 66.27 -7.69 62.07
C ASP A 14 66.25 -8.17 60.60
N ILE A 15 67.37 -8.70 60.08
CA ILE A 15 67.42 -9.29 58.73
C ILE A 15 66.60 -10.57 58.63
N VAL A 16 66.73 -11.48 59.60
CA VAL A 16 65.98 -12.75 59.61
C VAL A 16 64.48 -12.48 59.75
N SER A 17 64.09 -11.51 60.58
CA SER A 17 62.69 -11.10 60.69
C SER A 17 62.16 -10.45 59.41
N ALA A 18 62.96 -9.63 58.72
CA ALA A 18 62.58 -9.06 57.42
C ALA A 18 62.36 -10.13 56.35
N ILE A 19 63.20 -11.17 56.30
CA ILE A 19 63.03 -12.30 55.36
C ILE A 19 61.78 -13.13 55.70
N LEU A 20 61.52 -13.40 56.99
CA LEU A 20 60.31 -14.10 57.43
C LEU A 20 59.04 -13.32 57.11
N VAL A 21 59.09 -11.99 57.22
CA VAL A 21 57.99 -11.10 56.80
C VAL A 21 57.79 -11.21 55.29
N ALA A 22 58.85 -11.12 54.48
CA ALA A 22 58.75 -11.29 53.02
C ALA A 22 58.17 -12.67 52.63
N GLU A 23 58.64 -13.76 53.24
CA GLU A 23 58.13 -15.12 53.00
C GLU A 23 56.65 -15.26 53.36
N SER A 24 56.25 -14.78 54.54
CA SER A 24 54.86 -14.84 55.00
C SER A 24 53.90 -14.01 54.14
N VAL A 25 54.40 -12.95 53.51
CA VAL A 25 53.63 -12.07 52.63
C VAL A 25 53.50 -12.68 51.23
N LEU A 26 54.56 -13.33 50.72
CA LEU A 26 54.56 -14.04 49.45
C LEU A 26 53.73 -15.34 49.49
N SER A 27 53.59 -15.97 50.66
CA SER A 27 52.73 -17.15 50.83
C SER A 27 51.23 -16.83 50.81
N GLN A 28 50.86 -15.55 50.82
CA GLN A 28 49.48 -15.08 50.81
C GLN A 28 49.10 -14.45 49.46
N THR A 29 47.83 -14.06 49.30
CA THR A 29 47.38 -13.41 48.06
C THR A 29 48.13 -12.10 47.80
N PRO A 30 48.64 -11.88 46.57
CA PRO A 30 49.44 -10.71 46.26
C PRO A 30 48.56 -9.48 46.05
N THR A 31 48.52 -8.62 47.07
CA THR A 31 47.90 -7.29 46.97
C THR A 31 48.98 -6.22 46.83
N LYS A 32 48.64 -5.05 46.26
CA LYS A 32 49.58 -3.93 46.11
C LYS A 32 50.28 -3.54 47.41
N THR A 33 49.54 -3.51 48.51
CA THR A 33 50.10 -3.20 49.84
C THR A 33 51.06 -4.28 50.33
N ARG A 34 50.75 -5.54 50.06
CA ARG A 34 51.61 -6.68 50.41
C ARG A 34 52.88 -6.72 49.56
N LEU A 35 52.79 -6.43 48.26
CA LEU A 35 53.96 -6.34 47.40
C LEU A 35 54.88 -5.18 47.79
N LEU A 36 54.33 -4.04 48.21
CA LEU A 36 55.11 -2.94 48.78
C LEU A 36 55.79 -3.36 50.10
N VAL A 37 55.09 -4.05 51.00
CA VAL A 37 55.67 -4.57 52.24
C VAL A 37 56.77 -5.60 51.96
N CYS A 38 56.58 -6.48 50.97
CA CYS A 38 57.56 -7.46 50.53
C CYS A 38 58.80 -6.77 49.93
N GLY A 39 58.61 -5.78 49.06
CA GLY A 39 59.70 -4.98 48.48
C GLY A 39 60.52 -4.26 49.56
N VAL A 40 59.87 -3.58 50.50
CA VAL A 40 60.54 -2.89 51.61
C VAL A 40 61.26 -3.87 52.54
N ALA A 41 60.67 -5.03 52.82
CA ALA A 41 61.29 -6.07 53.65
C ALA A 41 62.53 -6.69 52.97
N LEU A 42 62.47 -6.90 51.65
CA LEU A 42 63.60 -7.41 50.86
C LEU A 42 64.71 -6.35 50.69
N GLU A 43 64.36 -5.08 50.52
CA GLU A 43 65.32 -3.96 50.52
C GLU A 43 66.03 -3.83 51.88
N MET A 44 65.28 -3.95 52.99
CA MET A 44 65.84 -3.94 54.34
C MET A 44 66.75 -5.15 54.59
N ALA A 45 66.38 -6.34 54.10
CA ALA A 45 67.21 -7.54 54.17
C ALA A 45 68.48 -7.44 53.31
N ASN A 46 68.44 -6.66 52.21
CA ASN A 46 69.58 -6.45 51.31
C ASN A 46 70.49 -5.27 51.72
N TYR A 47 70.17 -4.55 52.81
CA TYR A 47 70.95 -3.39 53.29
C TYR A 47 72.44 -3.71 53.57
N LEU A 48 72.76 -4.94 53.97
CA LEU A 48 74.13 -5.42 54.21
C LEU A 48 74.74 -6.20 53.03
N LYS A 49 74.12 -6.19 51.83
CA LYS A 49 74.52 -6.96 50.64
C LYS A 49 74.62 -8.47 50.88
N ASN A 50 73.67 -9.01 51.62
CA ASN A 50 73.64 -10.44 51.96
C ASN A 50 73.24 -11.34 50.77
N PHE A 51 72.52 -10.80 49.79
CA PHE A 51 72.13 -11.52 48.57
C PHE A 51 73.19 -11.39 47.48
N ARG A 52 73.36 -12.44 46.68
CA ARG A 52 74.14 -12.35 45.44
C ARG A 52 73.39 -11.44 44.47
N THR A 53 74.12 -10.64 43.69
CA THR A 53 73.51 -9.71 42.72
C THR A 53 72.65 -10.42 41.68
N ALA A 54 72.99 -11.66 41.29
CA ALA A 54 72.18 -12.46 40.39
C ALA A 54 70.82 -12.86 41.00
N ASP A 55 70.82 -13.36 42.23
CA ASP A 55 69.60 -13.80 42.93
C ASP A 55 68.69 -12.61 43.26
N ALA A 56 69.26 -11.45 43.60
CA ALA A 56 68.51 -10.22 43.83
C ALA A 56 67.80 -9.72 42.57
N ASN A 57 68.45 -9.81 41.41
CA ASN A 57 67.83 -9.44 40.13
C ASN A 57 66.71 -10.42 39.72
N GLU A 58 66.89 -11.72 39.96
CA GLU A 58 65.84 -12.71 39.67
C GLU A 58 64.59 -12.50 40.56
N ILE A 59 64.79 -12.16 41.83
CA ILE A 59 63.70 -11.81 42.74
C ILE A 59 62.98 -10.54 42.28
N ASP A 60 63.72 -9.51 41.85
CA ASP A 60 63.13 -8.26 41.35
C ASP A 60 62.33 -8.46 40.04
N ASP A 61 62.84 -9.27 39.11
CA ASP A 61 62.12 -9.66 37.90
C ASP A 61 60.81 -10.39 38.21
N LEU A 62 60.84 -11.31 39.18
CA LEU A 62 59.64 -12.05 39.61
C LEU A 62 58.63 -11.14 40.32
N LEU A 63 59.09 -10.23 41.18
CA LEU A 63 58.22 -9.24 41.84
C LEU A 63 57.60 -8.29 40.83
N THR A 64 58.33 -7.86 39.81
CA THR A 64 57.83 -6.99 38.74
C THR A 64 56.75 -7.69 37.88
N ARG A 65 56.96 -8.97 37.55
CA ARG A 65 55.94 -9.79 36.87
C ARG A 65 54.70 -9.97 37.73
N LEU A 66 54.90 -10.20 39.01
CA LEU A 66 53.83 -10.42 39.95
C LEU A 66 53.03 -9.12 40.21
N ASP A 67 53.69 -7.97 40.26
CA ASP A 67 53.04 -6.65 40.29
C ASP A 67 52.25 -6.36 39.00
N SER A 68 52.80 -6.74 37.84
CA SER A 68 52.10 -6.62 36.56
C SER A 68 50.83 -7.47 36.50
N ILE A 69 50.87 -8.69 37.03
CA ILE A 69 49.69 -9.58 37.13
C ILE A 69 48.70 -9.03 38.17
N ALA A 70 49.18 -8.57 39.32
CA ALA A 70 48.34 -7.99 40.37
C ALA A 70 47.63 -6.70 39.90
N ASN A 71 48.26 -5.92 39.01
CA ASN A 71 47.72 -4.70 38.44
C ASN A 71 47.15 -4.89 37.02
N PHE A 72 46.97 -6.13 36.54
CA PHE A 72 46.55 -6.40 35.16
C PHE A 72 45.29 -5.63 34.76
N GLY A 73 44.28 -5.59 35.63
CA GLY A 73 43.04 -4.85 35.36
C GLY A 73 43.23 -3.33 35.24
N ALA A 74 44.13 -2.74 36.05
CA ALA A 74 44.44 -1.32 35.97
C ALA A 74 45.28 -0.98 34.73
N ILE A 75 46.20 -1.88 34.34
CA ILE A 75 46.98 -1.75 33.11
C ILE A 75 46.05 -1.85 31.90
N LEU A 76 45.13 -2.82 31.90
CA LEU A 76 44.16 -3.00 30.83
C LEU A 76 43.29 -1.75 30.67
N ASN A 77 42.67 -1.29 31.75
CA ASN A 77 41.84 -0.07 31.74
C ASN A 77 42.62 1.16 31.24
N ARG A 78 43.91 1.30 31.60
CA ARG A 78 44.75 2.41 31.12
C ARG A 78 45.07 2.32 29.64
N VAL A 79 45.29 1.12 29.10
CA VAL A 79 45.66 0.91 27.68
C VAL A 79 44.43 0.96 26.78
N THR A 80 43.26 0.57 27.28
CA THR A 80 42.00 0.59 26.53
C THR A 80 41.24 1.91 26.67
N ASP A 81 41.76 2.88 27.43
CA ASP A 81 41.07 4.15 27.66
C ASP A 81 41.04 5.02 26.39
N CYS A 82 39.85 5.11 25.79
CA CYS A 82 39.60 5.91 24.58
C CYS A 82 39.27 7.38 24.88
N SER A 83 39.57 7.88 26.10
CA SER A 83 39.29 9.25 26.54
C SER A 83 39.86 10.36 25.63
N PHE A 84 40.87 10.06 24.80
CA PHE A 84 41.46 11.02 23.87
C PHE A 84 40.50 11.51 22.79
N PHE A 85 39.43 10.76 22.49
CA PHE A 85 38.44 11.16 21.48
C PHE A 85 37.69 12.45 21.86
N TYR A 86 37.69 12.86 23.14
CA TYR A 86 37.03 14.10 23.58
C TYR A 86 37.56 15.31 22.82
N TRP A 87 38.88 15.42 22.70
CA TRP A 87 39.54 16.55 22.03
C TRP A 87 39.41 16.50 20.51
N HIS A 88 39.08 15.33 19.96
CA HIS A 88 38.92 15.08 18.53
C HIS A 88 37.47 14.71 18.15
N ARG A 89 36.48 15.24 18.86
CA ARG A 89 35.04 14.99 18.59
C ARG A 89 34.59 15.20 17.14
N ASN A 90 35.28 16.07 16.39
CA ASN A 90 35.00 16.28 14.96
C ASN A 90 35.25 15.01 14.11
N LEU A 91 36.11 14.10 14.57
CA LEU A 91 36.33 12.81 13.89
C LEU A 91 35.07 11.93 13.92
N ALA A 92 34.20 12.09 14.92
CA ALA A 92 32.94 11.35 14.97
C ALA A 92 32.03 11.72 13.79
N LYS A 93 31.99 13.00 13.41
CA LYS A 93 31.22 13.49 12.25
C LYS A 93 31.71 12.85 10.95
N ILE A 94 33.01 12.93 10.71
CA ILE A 94 33.65 12.36 9.52
C ILE A 94 33.44 10.84 9.47
N TYR A 95 33.56 10.18 10.62
CA TYR A 95 33.29 8.75 10.73
C TYR A 95 31.83 8.44 10.34
N PHE A 96 30.85 9.14 10.92
CA PHE A 96 29.43 8.92 10.61
C PHE A 96 29.08 9.14 9.13
N GLU A 97 29.70 10.14 8.48
CA GLU A 97 29.55 10.34 7.03
C GLU A 97 30.11 9.16 6.22
N SER A 98 31.28 8.64 6.61
CA SER A 98 31.98 7.56 5.91
C SER A 98 31.31 6.19 6.02
N ILE A 99 30.44 5.95 7.02
CA ILE A 99 29.81 4.63 7.24
C ILE A 99 29.01 4.16 6.02
N LEU A 100 28.33 5.08 5.34
CA LEU A 100 27.51 4.77 4.16
C LEU A 100 28.36 4.55 2.90
N ASP A 101 29.53 5.19 2.83
CA ASP A 101 30.38 5.20 1.65
C ASP A 101 31.42 4.05 1.65
N GLU A 102 32.02 3.74 2.81
CA GLU A 102 33.18 2.83 2.89
C GLU A 102 32.83 1.36 3.21
N LYS A 103 31.55 0.95 3.17
CA LYS A 103 31.10 -0.44 3.44
C LYS A 103 31.70 -1.06 4.71
N MET A 104 31.58 -0.35 5.84
CA MET A 104 32.15 -0.79 7.10
C MET A 104 31.31 -1.89 7.76
N PRO A 105 31.92 -2.95 8.34
CA PRO A 105 31.18 -3.99 9.03
C PRO A 105 30.54 -3.44 10.32
N ASN A 106 29.33 -3.90 10.62
CA ASN A 106 28.52 -3.48 11.78
C ASN A 106 29.28 -3.47 13.12
N LYS A 107 30.17 -4.44 13.33
CA LYS A 107 30.98 -4.55 14.57
C LYS A 107 31.85 -3.31 14.82
N ASN A 108 32.28 -2.63 13.77
CA ASN A 108 33.10 -1.43 13.89
C ASN A 108 32.29 -0.25 14.38
N ILE A 109 31.01 -0.16 13.99
CA ILE A 109 30.08 0.89 14.47
C ILE A 109 29.83 0.69 15.96
N GLU A 110 29.55 -0.54 16.39
CA GLU A 110 29.36 -0.87 17.81
C GLU A 110 30.63 -0.58 18.64
N ALA A 111 31.80 -0.98 18.13
CA ALA A 111 33.08 -0.73 18.79
C ALA A 111 33.39 0.77 18.90
N PHE A 112 33.13 1.54 17.84
CA PHE A 112 33.31 2.99 17.83
C PHE A 112 32.36 3.67 18.83
N MET A 113 31.07 3.33 18.82
CA MET A 113 30.11 3.86 19.79
C MET A 113 30.48 3.48 21.23
N THR A 114 31.03 2.28 21.45
CA THR A 114 31.54 1.87 22.77
C THR A 114 32.75 2.68 23.19
N SER A 115 33.68 2.99 22.27
CA SER A 115 34.84 3.84 22.56
C SER A 115 34.44 5.27 22.99
N LEU A 116 33.29 5.76 22.51
CA LEU A 116 32.73 7.05 22.92
C LEU A 116 32.08 7.00 24.31
N ILE A 117 31.72 5.82 24.82
CA ILE A 117 31.21 5.66 26.20
C ILE A 117 32.33 5.85 27.21
N ASP A 118 33.58 5.49 26.87
CA ASP A 118 34.74 5.70 27.76
C ASP A 118 34.94 7.19 28.11
N LEU A 119 34.53 8.09 27.21
CA LEU A 119 34.52 9.55 27.45
C LEU A 119 33.62 9.94 28.62
N CYS A 120 32.55 9.19 28.89
CA CYS A 120 31.70 9.42 30.05
C CYS A 120 32.48 9.22 31.36
N THR A 121 33.52 8.37 31.39
CA THR A 121 34.35 8.18 32.58
C THR A 121 35.25 9.39 32.84
N LEU A 122 35.82 9.99 31.79
CA LEU A 122 36.56 11.26 31.86
C LEU A 122 35.65 12.40 32.34
N LEU A 123 34.43 12.50 31.80
CA LEU A 123 33.48 13.55 32.18
C LEU A 123 33.00 13.42 33.64
N LYS A 124 32.98 12.21 34.21
CA LYS A 124 32.73 12.00 35.65
C LYS A 124 33.84 12.57 36.55
N SER A 125 35.06 12.71 36.04
CA SER A 125 36.20 13.26 36.79
C SER A 125 36.18 14.80 36.88
N ALA A 126 35.31 15.47 36.11
CA ALA A 126 35.18 16.92 36.07
C ALA A 126 34.64 17.46 37.41
N ARG A 127 35.44 18.29 38.09
CA ARG A 127 35.08 18.92 39.37
C ARG A 127 34.32 20.24 39.24
N HIS A 128 34.30 20.83 38.05
CA HIS A 128 33.84 22.20 37.80
C HIS A 128 32.33 22.31 37.51
N CYS A 129 31.65 21.20 37.22
CA CYS A 129 30.22 21.15 36.95
C CYS A 129 29.64 19.80 37.42
N SER A 130 28.32 19.73 37.55
CA SER A 130 27.63 18.47 37.81
C SER A 130 27.91 17.49 36.66
N PRO A 131 28.51 16.32 36.92
CA PRO A 131 28.97 15.39 35.88
C PRO A 131 27.81 14.87 35.01
N GLU A 132 26.61 14.74 35.58
CA GLU A 132 25.40 14.31 34.87
C GLU A 132 25.00 15.26 33.73
N LYS A 133 25.11 16.58 33.95
CA LYS A 133 24.76 17.57 32.92
C LYS A 133 25.75 17.57 31.77
N LEU A 134 27.04 17.41 32.06
CA LEU A 134 28.09 17.34 31.04
C LEU A 134 27.94 16.08 30.17
N ILE A 135 27.66 14.93 30.80
CA ILE A 135 27.41 13.67 30.10
C ILE A 135 26.14 13.78 29.24
N ALA A 136 25.08 14.40 29.75
CA ALA A 136 23.85 14.64 28.98
C ALA A 136 24.10 15.57 27.77
N GLN A 137 24.87 16.65 27.94
CA GLN A 137 25.20 17.56 26.85
C GLN A 137 26.04 16.88 25.77
N PHE A 138 27.08 16.15 26.18
CA PHE A 138 27.95 15.43 25.26
C PHE A 138 27.20 14.31 24.52
N SER A 139 26.39 13.53 25.23
CA SER A 139 25.58 12.49 24.61
C SER A 139 24.60 13.07 23.60
N ASN A 140 23.91 14.16 23.93
CA ASN A 140 23.02 14.84 22.99
C ASN A 140 23.75 15.40 21.76
N GLU A 141 24.98 15.95 21.92
CA GLU A 141 25.80 16.44 20.80
C GLU A 141 26.13 15.31 19.83
N ILE A 142 26.66 14.19 20.32
CA ILE A 142 27.02 13.04 19.50
C ILE A 142 25.78 12.35 18.90
N LEU A 143 24.68 12.27 19.64
CA LEU A 143 23.42 11.72 19.14
C LEU A 143 22.82 12.59 18.03
N ALA A 144 22.91 13.93 18.15
CA ALA A 144 22.49 14.84 17.11
C ALA A 144 23.33 14.67 15.84
N ASP A 145 24.66 14.56 15.99
CA ASP A 145 25.57 14.30 14.87
C ASP A 145 25.27 12.93 14.22
N PHE A 146 25.05 11.89 15.02
CA PHE A 146 24.68 10.56 14.51
C PHE A 146 23.33 10.57 13.77
N GLN A 147 22.35 11.32 14.27
CA GLN A 147 21.05 11.48 13.62
C GLN A 147 21.16 12.23 12.29
N GLU A 148 21.94 13.31 12.26
CA GLU A 148 22.06 14.19 11.09
C GLU A 148 22.88 13.55 9.96
N PHE A 149 24.07 13.03 10.27
CA PHE A 149 25.02 12.57 9.26
C PHE A 149 24.81 11.12 8.84
N PHE A 150 24.34 10.26 9.76
CA PHE A 150 24.13 8.84 9.47
C PHE A 150 22.66 8.47 9.28
N LEU A 151 21.80 8.66 10.30
CA LEU A 151 20.43 8.14 10.25
C LEU A 151 19.56 8.80 9.17
N LYS A 152 19.58 10.14 9.07
CA LYS A 152 18.84 10.85 8.01
C LYS A 152 19.32 10.45 6.61
N ARG A 153 20.63 10.35 6.42
CA ARG A 153 21.22 9.96 5.13
C ARG A 153 20.83 8.52 4.77
N LEU A 154 20.85 7.60 5.74
CA LEU A 154 20.39 6.23 5.58
C LEU A 154 18.90 6.17 5.18
N CYS A 155 18.05 6.93 5.86
CA CYS A 155 16.63 7.02 5.54
C CYS A 155 16.39 7.48 4.10
N THR A 156 17.07 8.55 3.68
CA THR A 156 16.93 9.12 2.33
C THR A 156 17.41 8.16 1.25
N GLU A 157 18.51 7.42 1.47
CA GLU A 157 19.01 6.42 0.52
C GLU A 157 18.03 5.25 0.37
N ILE A 158 17.47 4.74 1.47
CA ILE A 158 16.45 3.68 1.42
C ILE A 158 15.19 4.18 0.70
N GLU A 159 14.72 5.38 1.03
CA GLU A 159 13.55 5.97 0.36
C GLU A 159 13.77 6.16 -1.14
N ASN A 160 14.92 6.70 -1.54
CA ASN A 160 15.27 6.90 -2.95
C ASN A 160 15.37 5.57 -3.69
N ASP A 161 15.95 4.56 -3.06
CA ASP A 161 16.04 3.22 -3.63
C ASP A 161 14.64 2.58 -3.82
N LEU A 162 13.76 2.68 -2.82
CA LEU A 162 12.37 2.24 -2.95
C LEU A 162 11.64 2.99 -4.07
N ARG A 163 11.86 4.31 -4.21
CA ARG A 163 11.23 5.12 -5.26
C ARG A 163 11.73 4.72 -6.64
N LEU A 164 13.04 4.60 -6.80
CA LEU A 164 13.67 4.19 -8.06
C LEU A 164 13.19 2.80 -8.48
N ALA A 165 13.07 1.87 -7.53
CA ALA A 165 12.53 0.55 -7.79
C ALA A 165 11.08 0.64 -8.30
N VAL A 166 10.19 1.39 -7.65
CA VAL A 166 8.79 1.48 -8.11
C VAL A 166 8.65 2.22 -9.46
N HIS A 167 9.40 3.30 -9.69
CA HIS A 167 9.30 4.08 -10.93
C HIS A 167 10.05 3.46 -12.13
N SER A 168 11.13 2.71 -11.91
CA SER A 168 11.76 1.93 -12.99
C SER A 168 10.83 0.84 -13.54
N HIS A 169 9.98 0.28 -12.67
CA HIS A 169 8.97 -0.71 -13.01
C HIS A 169 7.68 -0.12 -13.61
N GLN A 170 7.53 1.21 -13.67
CA GLN A 170 6.43 1.86 -14.39
C GLN A 170 6.71 2.03 -15.89
N HIS A 171 7.99 1.93 -16.32
CA HIS A 171 8.40 2.10 -17.72
C HIS A 171 8.81 0.81 -18.43
N SER A 172 9.04 -0.27 -17.69
CA SER A 172 9.09 -1.63 -18.24
C SER A 172 7.76 -2.32 -17.94
N THR A 173 7.32 -3.21 -18.83
CA THR A 173 6.04 -3.92 -18.72
C THR A 173 5.78 -4.45 -17.30
N ASN A 174 4.51 -4.46 -16.88
CA ASN A 174 4.03 -4.98 -15.58
C ASN A 174 4.55 -6.40 -15.21
N GLU A 175 5.21 -7.10 -16.14
CA GLU A 175 5.87 -8.40 -15.96
C GLU A 175 7.03 -8.40 -14.95
N SER A 176 7.70 -7.28 -14.67
CA SER A 176 8.93 -7.30 -13.88
C SER A 176 8.68 -7.47 -12.37
N LEU A 177 7.61 -6.87 -11.82
CA LEU A 177 7.21 -7.09 -10.43
C LEU A 177 6.64 -8.50 -10.21
N GLU A 178 5.88 -9.01 -11.18
CA GLU A 178 5.34 -10.38 -11.14
C GLU A 178 6.45 -11.43 -11.14
N ASN A 179 7.49 -11.24 -11.97
CA ASN A 179 8.63 -12.16 -12.02
C ASN A 179 9.52 -12.11 -10.76
N LEU A 180 9.60 -10.96 -10.09
CA LEU A 180 10.41 -10.78 -8.88
C LEU A 180 9.66 -11.22 -7.60
N LEU A 181 8.33 -11.10 -7.58
CA LEU A 181 7.48 -11.52 -6.47
C LEU A 181 7.12 -13.02 -6.51
N PHE A 182 7.02 -13.64 -7.70
CA PHE A 182 6.38 -14.97 -7.87
C PHE A 182 7.20 -16.03 -8.61
N SER A 183 8.53 -15.90 -8.73
CA SER A 183 9.34 -17.03 -9.22
C SER A 183 9.23 -18.24 -8.27
N THR A 184 8.49 -19.27 -8.70
CA THR A 184 8.24 -20.54 -8.00
C THR A 184 9.46 -21.47 -7.91
N LYS A 185 10.66 -20.98 -8.21
CA LYS A 185 11.89 -21.68 -7.86
C LYS A 185 12.18 -21.34 -6.40
N LYS A 186 12.30 -22.37 -5.54
CA LYS A 186 12.90 -22.27 -4.19
C LYS A 186 13.91 -21.12 -4.15
N PRO A 187 13.98 -20.27 -3.10
CA PRO A 187 14.95 -19.19 -3.04
C PRO A 187 16.34 -19.82 -3.04
N ALA A 188 16.91 -19.99 -4.23
CA ALA A 188 18.25 -20.47 -4.41
C ALA A 188 19.13 -19.27 -4.16
N ASN A 189 19.27 -18.91 -2.88
CA ASN A 189 20.32 -18.07 -2.31
C ASN A 189 20.60 -16.70 -2.95
N ASN A 190 19.80 -16.18 -3.88
CA ASN A 190 20.03 -14.88 -4.48
C ASN A 190 18.70 -14.20 -4.77
N ILE A 191 18.12 -13.56 -3.75
CA ILE A 191 17.46 -12.27 -4.00
C ILE A 191 18.60 -11.43 -4.57
N GLN A 192 18.65 -11.28 -5.89
CA GLN A 192 19.66 -10.43 -6.53
C GLN A 192 19.38 -9.01 -6.07
N TYR A 193 20.05 -8.62 -4.98
CA TYR A 193 20.39 -7.24 -4.75
C TYR A 193 21.03 -6.74 -6.05
N GLU A 194 20.30 -5.96 -6.85
CA GLU A 194 20.77 -5.48 -8.15
C GLU A 194 22.08 -4.66 -8.05
N SER A 195 22.49 -4.29 -6.82
CA SER A 195 23.77 -3.67 -6.52
C SER A 195 24.31 -4.08 -5.14
N ASP A 196 25.64 -4.11 -4.99
CA ASP A 196 26.34 -4.28 -3.72
C ASP A 196 25.91 -3.30 -2.61
N LYS A 197 25.31 -2.16 -2.99
CA LYS A 197 24.84 -1.14 -2.05
C LYS A 197 23.66 -1.60 -1.21
N ASN A 198 22.78 -2.43 -1.80
CA ASN A 198 21.58 -2.89 -1.11
C ASN A 198 21.89 -3.90 0.00
N VAL A 199 22.92 -4.73 -0.20
CA VAL A 199 23.42 -5.66 0.82
C VAL A 199 23.91 -4.88 2.03
N HIS A 200 24.68 -3.82 1.80
CA HIS A 200 25.18 -2.94 2.87
C HIS A 200 24.05 -2.26 3.64
N LEU A 201 23.02 -1.75 2.95
CA LEU A 201 21.84 -1.15 3.60
C LEU A 201 21.10 -2.17 4.50
N VAL A 202 20.93 -3.41 4.02
CA VAL A 202 20.31 -4.48 4.83
C VAL A 202 21.17 -4.84 6.03
N GLU A 203 22.50 -4.86 5.88
CA GLU A 203 23.41 -5.09 7.00
C GLU A 203 23.29 -3.99 8.06
N LEU A 204 23.24 -2.71 7.66
CA LEU A 204 23.04 -1.59 8.58
C LEU A 204 21.70 -1.65 9.32
N LEU A 205 20.63 -2.13 8.67
CA LEU A 205 19.33 -2.34 9.31
C LEU A 205 19.29 -3.54 10.29
N LYS A 206 20.33 -4.39 10.26
CA LYS A 206 20.53 -5.51 11.19
C LYS A 206 21.44 -5.14 12.37
N LEU A 207 21.82 -3.87 12.51
CA LEU A 207 22.56 -3.40 13.69
C LEU A 207 21.80 -3.73 14.97
N LYS A 208 22.52 -4.29 15.96
CA LYS A 208 21.93 -4.61 17.25
C LYS A 208 21.59 -3.32 17.97
N THR A 209 20.50 -3.33 18.74
CA THR A 209 20.17 -2.23 19.65
C THR A 209 21.32 -2.00 20.63
N PHE A 210 21.81 -0.77 20.66
CA PHE A 210 22.88 -0.35 21.56
C PHE A 210 22.43 0.84 22.39
N MET A 211 23.04 0.97 23.57
CA MET A 211 22.78 2.07 24.49
C MET A 211 23.89 3.11 24.38
N PHE A 212 23.51 4.38 24.29
CA PHE A 212 24.45 5.48 24.33
C PHE A 212 23.94 6.53 25.32
N GLY A 213 24.70 6.75 26.41
CA GLY A 213 24.23 7.53 27.55
C GLY A 213 23.01 6.88 28.20
N ASN A 214 21.88 7.59 28.25
CA ASN A 214 20.61 7.10 28.78
C ASN A 214 19.60 6.71 27.68
N GLU A 215 19.98 6.76 26.40
CA GLU A 215 19.08 6.46 25.28
C GLU A 215 19.38 5.09 24.65
N ILE A 216 18.31 4.40 24.24
CA ILE A 216 18.37 3.14 23.50
C ILE A 216 18.14 3.46 22.04
N ILE A 217 19.10 3.12 21.18
CA ILE A 217 19.03 3.38 19.75
C ILE A 217 18.72 2.09 19.02
N ASP A 218 17.64 2.13 18.24
CA ASP A 218 17.24 1.10 17.28
C ASP A 218 17.17 1.74 15.89
N VAL A 219 18.15 1.40 15.04
CA VAL A 219 18.28 1.93 13.68
C VAL A 219 17.09 1.50 12.83
N ARG A 220 16.67 0.23 12.93
CA ARG A 220 15.54 -0.30 12.15
C ARG A 220 14.27 0.45 12.49
N LYS A 221 13.95 0.58 13.78
CA LYS A 221 12.74 1.26 14.23
C LYS A 221 12.73 2.75 13.86
N TYR A 222 13.89 3.40 13.88
CA TYR A 222 14.03 4.78 13.44
C TYR A 222 13.69 4.94 11.95
N VAL A 223 14.25 4.07 11.10
CA VAL A 223 14.00 4.06 9.65
C VAL A 223 12.53 3.74 9.36
N SER A 224 11.94 2.72 10.00
CA SER A 224 10.53 2.38 9.83
C SER A 224 9.62 3.56 10.16
N LYS A 225 9.84 4.22 11.31
CA LYS A 225 9.05 5.39 11.72
C LYS A 225 9.19 6.57 10.74
N TYR A 226 10.40 6.77 10.20
CA TYR A 226 10.63 7.80 9.19
C TYR A 226 9.84 7.50 7.92
N LEU A 227 9.97 6.29 7.36
CA LEU A 227 9.27 5.90 6.14
C LEU A 227 7.76 5.95 6.31
N GLU A 228 7.22 5.43 7.42
CA GLU A 228 5.78 5.49 7.72
C GLU A 228 5.25 6.92 7.76
N LYS A 229 5.98 7.82 8.44
CA LYS A 229 5.62 9.23 8.53
C LYS A 229 5.66 9.88 7.15
N THR A 230 6.74 9.68 6.40
CA THR A 230 6.92 10.25 5.06
C THR A 230 5.86 9.74 4.09
N PHE A 231 5.58 8.44 4.08
CA PHE A 231 4.53 7.86 3.21
C PHE A 231 3.14 8.39 3.57
N TYR A 232 2.84 8.52 4.86
CA TYR A 232 1.56 9.10 5.28
C TYR A 232 1.43 10.58 4.90
N GLU A 233 2.45 11.40 5.17
CA GLU A 233 2.44 12.83 4.85
C GLU A 233 2.35 13.07 3.34
N LEU A 234 3.09 12.32 2.53
CA LEU A 234 3.05 12.44 1.07
C LEU A 234 1.74 11.92 0.49
N ALA A 235 1.20 10.81 0.98
CA ALA A 235 -0.10 10.31 0.56
C ALA A 235 -1.24 11.27 0.97
N ALA A 236 -1.12 11.97 2.11
CA ALA A 236 -2.08 12.99 2.51
C ALA A 236 -2.05 14.23 1.60
N VAL A 237 -0.88 14.61 1.09
CA VAL A 237 -0.72 15.73 0.15
C VAL A 237 -1.22 15.34 -1.25
N ALA A 238 -0.90 14.13 -1.71
CA ALA A 238 -1.24 13.63 -3.04
C ALA A 238 -1.91 12.25 -2.92
N MET A 239 -3.24 12.22 -2.79
CA MET A 239 -3.99 10.97 -2.61
C MET A 239 -3.85 9.99 -3.79
N HIS A 240 -3.58 10.48 -5.01
CA HIS A 240 -3.36 9.63 -6.18
C HIS A 240 -2.09 8.78 -6.09
N ASP A 241 -1.10 9.22 -5.31
CA ASP A 241 0.15 8.48 -5.09
C ASP A 241 0.03 7.42 -3.98
N CYS A 242 -1.13 7.32 -3.32
CA CYS A 242 -1.34 6.34 -2.25
C CYS A 242 -1.09 4.90 -2.71
N GLU A 243 -1.42 4.57 -3.96
CA GLU A 243 -1.14 3.25 -4.54
C GLU A 243 0.37 3.02 -4.72
N THR A 244 1.10 4.04 -5.16
CA THR A 244 2.55 4.00 -5.31
C THR A 244 3.23 3.76 -3.96
N TYR A 245 2.81 4.45 -2.89
CA TYR A 245 3.35 4.25 -1.55
C TYR A 245 2.97 2.87 -0.97
N ALA A 246 1.80 2.34 -1.29
CA ALA A 246 1.43 0.97 -0.93
C ALA A 246 2.34 -0.08 -1.61
N LYS A 247 2.70 0.13 -2.89
CA LYS A 247 3.68 -0.70 -3.60
C LYS A 247 5.08 -0.59 -2.98
N MET A 248 5.53 0.62 -2.63
CA MET A 248 6.82 0.85 -1.96
C MET A 248 6.90 0.13 -0.60
N ARG A 249 5.79 0.08 0.15
CA ARG A 249 5.70 -0.69 1.40
C ARG A 249 5.89 -2.19 1.17
N ILE A 250 5.20 -2.77 0.18
CA ILE A 250 5.36 -4.19 -0.16
C ILE A 250 6.82 -4.48 -0.55
N LEU A 251 7.44 -3.58 -1.32
CA LEU A 251 8.83 -3.72 -1.72
C LEU A 251 9.79 -3.62 -0.52
N ALA A 252 9.52 -2.73 0.45
CA ALA A 252 10.29 -2.61 1.68
C ALA A 252 10.26 -3.90 2.51
N PHE A 253 9.11 -4.59 2.56
CA PHE A 253 8.99 -5.89 3.20
C PHE A 253 9.86 -6.94 2.50
N HIS A 254 9.76 -7.06 1.18
CA HIS A 254 10.52 -8.07 0.42
C HIS A 254 12.03 -7.82 0.38
N ARG A 255 12.46 -6.55 0.29
CA ARG A 255 13.88 -6.19 0.09
C ARG A 255 14.65 -5.98 1.39
N TYR A 256 14.00 -5.40 2.39
CA TYR A 256 14.63 -4.99 3.64
C TYR A 256 14.10 -5.71 4.88
N ASP A 257 13.11 -6.61 4.74
CA ASP A 257 12.46 -7.29 5.88
C ASP A 257 11.90 -6.29 6.90
N MET A 258 11.34 -5.18 6.38
CA MET A 258 10.70 -4.13 7.17
C MET A 258 9.19 -4.18 6.98
N ASP A 259 8.48 -4.53 8.05
CA ASP A 259 7.04 -4.43 8.11
C ASP A 259 6.66 -2.99 8.46
N LEU A 260 6.08 -2.25 7.50
CA LEU A 260 5.66 -0.86 7.69
C LEU A 260 4.14 -0.80 7.81
N ILE A 261 3.64 0.12 8.62
CA ILE A 261 2.19 0.32 8.80
C ILE A 261 1.55 0.87 7.51
N ASP A 262 0.35 0.37 7.19
CA ASP A 262 -0.46 0.92 6.12
C ASP A 262 -1.06 2.28 6.50
N SER A 263 -0.96 3.26 5.59
CA SER A 263 -1.51 4.59 5.75
C SER A 263 -3.05 4.59 5.82
N ARG A 264 -3.73 3.52 5.38
CA ARG A 264 -5.19 3.31 5.49
C ARG A 264 -6.02 4.53 5.05
N PHE A 265 -5.57 5.23 4.02
CA PHE A 265 -6.41 6.27 3.41
C PHE A 265 -7.56 5.59 2.66
N PRO A 266 -8.80 6.11 2.75
CA PRO A 266 -9.86 5.72 1.84
C PRO A 266 -9.36 5.90 0.41
N PHE A 267 -9.66 4.94 -0.49
CA PHE A 267 -9.38 5.05 -1.92
C PHE A 267 -10.26 6.15 -2.55
N MET A 268 -10.04 7.40 -2.19
CA MET A 268 -10.68 8.56 -2.80
C MET A 268 -9.63 9.23 -3.68
N THR A 269 -9.70 8.94 -4.98
CA THR A 269 -9.10 9.84 -5.97
C THR A 269 -9.74 11.22 -5.80
N ILE A 270 -8.95 12.28 -5.99
CA ILE A 270 -9.39 13.69 -5.94
C ILE A 270 -10.47 14.00 -7.00
N ASP A 271 -10.72 13.09 -7.95
CA ASP A 271 -11.93 13.09 -8.75
C ASP A 271 -13.15 12.90 -7.84
N GLN A 272 -13.64 14.01 -7.29
CA GLN A 272 -14.91 14.20 -6.60
C GLN A 272 -16.09 14.01 -7.57
N GLY A 273 -16.07 12.92 -8.34
CA GLY A 273 -17.20 12.48 -9.13
C GLY A 273 -18.36 12.01 -8.26
N LEU A 274 -19.51 11.79 -8.88
CA LEU A 274 -20.66 11.18 -8.21
C LEU A 274 -20.29 9.76 -7.74
N ASP A 275 -20.41 9.50 -6.43
CA ASP A 275 -20.31 8.16 -5.87
C ASP A 275 -21.44 7.28 -6.43
N VAL A 276 -21.13 6.00 -6.70
CA VAL A 276 -22.11 5.00 -7.12
C VAL A 276 -23.27 4.91 -6.15
N LEU A 277 -23.04 5.09 -4.84
CA LEU A 277 -24.15 5.12 -3.86
C LEU A 277 -25.12 6.27 -4.12
N SER A 278 -24.62 7.47 -4.43
CA SER A 278 -25.48 8.61 -4.77
C SER A 278 -26.27 8.34 -6.05
N ILE A 279 -25.63 7.73 -7.05
CA ILE A 279 -26.31 7.31 -8.29
C ILE A 279 -27.35 6.23 -8.00
N MET A 280 -27.05 5.28 -7.12
CA MET A 280 -27.92 4.16 -6.75
C MET A 280 -29.23 4.64 -6.09
N TYR A 281 -29.17 5.65 -5.22
CA TYR A 281 -30.38 6.26 -4.63
C TYR A 281 -31.14 7.12 -5.64
N GLY A 282 -30.45 7.68 -6.64
CA GLY A 282 -30.98 8.60 -7.63
C GLY A 282 -31.12 8.03 -9.05
N ILE A 283 -31.23 6.71 -9.23
CA ILE A 283 -31.24 6.08 -10.58
C ILE A 283 -32.26 6.75 -11.53
N PRO A 284 -33.52 7.01 -11.13
CA PRO A 284 -34.50 7.63 -12.04
C PRO A 284 -34.07 9.01 -12.54
N GLU A 285 -33.47 9.82 -11.67
CA GLU A 285 -32.97 11.15 -12.03
C GLU A 285 -31.71 11.04 -12.89
N PHE A 286 -30.77 10.16 -12.53
CA PHE A 286 -29.53 9.93 -13.25
C PHE A 286 -29.78 9.49 -14.70
N VAL A 287 -30.65 8.52 -14.90
CA VAL A 287 -30.99 7.97 -16.22
C VAL A 287 -31.66 9.02 -17.13
N GLY A 288 -32.40 9.96 -16.53
CA GLY A 288 -33.03 11.08 -17.24
C GLY A 288 -32.07 12.22 -17.56
N THR A 289 -31.15 12.54 -16.66
CA THR A 289 -30.25 13.70 -16.74
C THR A 289 -28.90 13.40 -17.41
N TYR A 290 -28.49 12.13 -17.51
CA TYR A 290 -27.24 11.73 -18.14
C TYR A 290 -27.46 11.02 -19.48
N ASN A 291 -26.44 11.06 -20.33
CA ASN A 291 -26.33 10.31 -21.57
C ASN A 291 -25.21 9.28 -21.46
N TYR A 292 -25.47 8.08 -21.98
CA TYR A 292 -24.48 7.01 -22.03
C TYR A 292 -23.69 7.03 -23.34
N ASP A 293 -22.38 6.82 -23.24
CA ASP A 293 -21.47 6.51 -24.36
C ASP A 293 -20.96 5.07 -24.21
N ILE A 294 -21.19 4.26 -25.25
CA ILE A 294 -20.79 2.84 -25.24
C ILE A 294 -19.26 2.70 -25.42
N ASN A 295 -18.60 3.59 -26.16
CA ASN A 295 -17.21 3.44 -26.56
C ASN A 295 -16.27 3.63 -25.38
N GLU A 296 -16.39 4.77 -24.70
CA GLU A 296 -15.58 5.11 -23.53
C GLU A 296 -16.18 4.59 -22.21
N GLN A 297 -17.36 3.96 -22.26
CA GLN A 297 -18.12 3.54 -21.09
C GLN A 297 -18.21 4.66 -20.04
N MET A 298 -18.80 5.79 -20.44
CA MET A 298 -18.93 6.97 -19.58
C MET A 298 -20.34 7.56 -19.66
N PHE A 299 -20.76 8.21 -18.58
CA PHE A 299 -21.98 9.02 -18.57
C PHE A 299 -21.64 10.50 -18.55
N ILE A 300 -22.37 11.27 -19.35
CA ILE A 300 -22.20 12.72 -19.46
C ILE A 300 -23.52 13.41 -19.10
N GLU A 301 -23.46 14.39 -18.22
CA GLU A 301 -24.62 15.20 -17.83
C GLU A 301 -25.16 16.01 -19.03
N LYS A 302 -26.49 15.97 -19.25
CA LYS A 302 -27.19 16.69 -20.34
C LYS A 302 -27.24 18.19 -20.11
N ASN A 303 -27.47 18.61 -18.87
CA ASN A 303 -27.62 20.01 -18.52
C ASN A 303 -27.09 20.21 -17.10
N SER A 304 -26.06 21.06 -16.96
CA SER A 304 -25.55 21.45 -15.66
C SER A 304 -25.90 22.90 -15.39
N LYS A 305 -26.27 23.20 -14.14
CA LYS A 305 -26.32 24.59 -13.65
C LYS A 305 -24.93 25.22 -13.57
N SER A 306 -23.89 24.39 -13.54
CA SER A 306 -22.50 24.83 -13.49
C SER A 306 -21.90 24.99 -14.88
N ARG A 307 -20.76 25.68 -14.99
CA ARG A 307 -20.06 25.89 -16.27
C ARG A 307 -19.41 24.60 -16.82
N THR A 308 -19.38 23.53 -16.03
CA THR A 308 -18.76 22.24 -16.33
C THR A 308 -19.82 21.14 -16.30
N LEU A 309 -19.75 20.19 -17.22
CA LEU A 309 -20.62 19.02 -17.19
C LEU A 309 -20.00 17.97 -16.28
N ASN A 310 -20.82 17.31 -15.46
CA ASN A 310 -20.34 16.18 -14.69
C ASN A 310 -20.17 14.95 -15.60
N VAL A 311 -19.11 14.18 -15.35
CA VAL A 311 -18.77 12.97 -16.10
C VAL A 311 -18.54 11.83 -15.13
N VAL A 312 -19.29 10.75 -15.33
CA VAL A 312 -19.11 9.50 -14.57
C VAL A 312 -18.33 8.51 -15.43
N ARG A 313 -17.17 8.10 -14.93
CA ARG A 313 -16.27 7.11 -15.54
C ARG A 313 -16.25 5.82 -14.73
N VAL A 314 -15.76 4.75 -15.35
CA VAL A 314 -15.49 3.47 -14.68
C VAL A 314 -14.64 3.65 -13.41
N ASP A 315 -13.60 4.48 -13.45
CA ASP A 315 -12.69 4.68 -12.31
C ASP A 315 -13.42 5.09 -11.02
N GLN A 316 -14.47 5.92 -11.15
CA GLN A 316 -15.28 6.34 -10.02
C GLN A 316 -16.08 5.17 -9.44
N VAL A 317 -16.55 4.27 -10.31
CA VAL A 317 -17.23 3.03 -9.88
C VAL A 317 -16.26 2.09 -9.19
N VAL A 318 -15.05 1.93 -9.71
CA VAL A 318 -13.97 1.13 -9.09
C VAL A 318 -13.66 1.65 -7.70
N ASN A 319 -13.52 2.97 -7.53
CA ASN A 319 -13.24 3.57 -6.22
C ASN A 319 -14.41 3.42 -5.25
N SER A 320 -15.65 3.52 -5.75
CA SER A 320 -16.85 3.27 -4.94
C SER A 320 -16.90 1.82 -4.46
N ILE A 321 -16.56 0.86 -5.32
CA ILE A 321 -16.49 -0.58 -4.97
C ILE A 321 -15.33 -0.85 -3.99
N ARG A 322 -14.18 -0.21 -4.17
CA ARG A 322 -13.04 -0.32 -3.23
C ARG A 322 -13.37 0.23 -1.84
N THR A 323 -14.21 1.27 -1.77
CA THR A 323 -14.58 1.91 -0.50
C THR A 323 -15.70 1.14 0.21
N HIS A 324 -16.75 0.75 -0.51
CA HIS A 324 -17.98 0.18 0.06
C HIS A 324 -18.07 -1.34 -0.05
N GLY A 325 -17.16 -1.97 -0.81
CA GLY A 325 -17.10 -3.40 -1.06
C GLY A 325 -18.00 -3.88 -2.21
N LEU A 326 -17.80 -5.13 -2.61
CA LEU A 326 -18.52 -5.79 -3.72
C LEU A 326 -20.04 -5.90 -3.48
N GLY A 327 -20.51 -5.78 -2.24
CA GLY A 327 -21.94 -5.85 -1.91
C GLY A 327 -22.80 -4.75 -2.55
N VAL A 328 -22.20 -3.61 -2.90
CA VAL A 328 -22.89 -2.51 -3.59
C VAL A 328 -23.39 -2.95 -4.98
N ILE A 329 -22.69 -3.86 -5.64
CA ILE A 329 -23.02 -4.33 -7.00
C ILE A 329 -24.40 -5.00 -7.00
N ASN A 330 -24.62 -5.99 -6.14
CA ASN A 330 -25.89 -6.72 -6.07
C ASN A 330 -27.07 -5.80 -5.72
N THR A 331 -26.84 -4.85 -4.82
CA THR A 331 -27.88 -3.87 -4.43
C THR A 331 -28.22 -2.94 -5.58
N THR A 332 -27.21 -2.44 -6.29
CA THR A 332 -27.37 -1.57 -7.47
C THR A 332 -28.13 -2.28 -8.58
N ILE A 333 -27.80 -3.55 -8.84
CA ILE A 333 -28.46 -4.36 -9.88
C ILE A 333 -29.92 -4.62 -9.53
N ASN A 334 -30.23 -4.89 -8.26
CA ASN A 334 -31.62 -5.05 -7.80
C ASN A 334 -32.44 -3.77 -7.99
N LEU A 335 -31.87 -2.61 -7.67
CA LEU A 335 -32.55 -1.31 -7.87
C LEU A 335 -32.72 -0.99 -9.36
N ALA A 336 -31.71 -1.28 -10.19
CA ALA A 336 -31.80 -1.17 -11.64
C ALA A 336 -32.91 -2.07 -12.21
N TYR A 337 -33.03 -3.31 -11.71
CA TYR A 337 -34.12 -4.22 -12.09
C TYR A 337 -35.51 -3.68 -11.72
N GLN A 338 -35.68 -3.17 -10.49
CA GLN A 338 -36.94 -2.57 -10.06
C GLN A 338 -37.33 -1.39 -10.94
N HIS A 339 -36.37 -0.52 -11.28
CA HIS A 339 -36.64 0.62 -12.14
C HIS A 339 -36.91 0.20 -13.59
N LEU A 340 -36.17 -0.78 -14.14
CA LEU A 340 -36.47 -1.35 -15.46
C LEU A 340 -37.90 -1.88 -15.54
N LYS A 341 -38.38 -2.54 -14.49
CA LYS A 341 -39.78 -3.03 -14.43
C LYS A 341 -40.79 -1.90 -14.54
N GLU A 342 -40.55 -0.77 -13.87
CA GLU A 342 -41.39 0.43 -13.99
C GLU A 342 -41.37 1.01 -15.42
N GLN A 343 -40.18 1.07 -16.02
CA GLN A 343 -40.01 1.57 -17.40
C GLN A 343 -40.67 0.66 -18.43
N PHE A 344 -40.57 -0.68 -18.28
CA PHE A 344 -41.28 -1.63 -19.14
C PHE A 344 -42.80 -1.57 -18.95
N HIS A 345 -43.28 -1.26 -17.76
CA HIS A 345 -44.69 -1.01 -17.52
C HIS A 345 -45.17 0.26 -18.27
N ALA A 346 -44.42 1.37 -18.16
CA ALA A 346 -44.70 2.59 -18.92
C ALA A 346 -44.63 2.36 -20.44
N PHE A 347 -43.67 1.54 -20.90
CA PHE A 347 -43.53 1.12 -22.29
C PHE A 347 -44.77 0.37 -22.79
N SER A 348 -45.28 -0.56 -21.98
CA SER A 348 -46.49 -1.32 -22.29
C SER A 348 -47.73 -0.43 -22.32
N GLN A 349 -47.86 0.51 -21.38
CA GLN A 349 -48.94 1.50 -21.36
C GLN A 349 -48.95 2.38 -22.60
N PHE A 350 -47.77 2.86 -23.03
CA PHE A 350 -47.64 3.68 -24.23
C PHE A 350 -48.12 2.94 -25.48
N LEU A 351 -47.73 1.66 -25.66
CA LEU A 351 -48.18 0.86 -26.80
C LEU A 351 -49.64 0.41 -26.70
N TYR A 352 -50.23 0.44 -25.51
CA TYR A 352 -51.65 0.15 -25.30
C TYR A 352 -52.56 1.32 -25.69
N ASP A 353 -52.04 2.55 -25.72
CA ASP A 353 -52.79 3.73 -26.16
C ASP A 353 -53.45 3.49 -27.52
N GLU A 354 -54.77 3.68 -27.57
CA GLU A 354 -55.60 3.41 -28.73
C GLU A 354 -55.15 4.19 -29.97
N GLN A 355 -54.60 5.39 -29.79
CA GLN A 355 -54.10 6.22 -30.88
C GLN A 355 -52.88 5.58 -31.55
N ILE A 356 -51.94 5.11 -30.74
CA ILE A 356 -50.68 4.50 -31.21
C ILE A 356 -50.97 3.12 -31.79
N ARG A 357 -51.80 2.34 -31.10
CA ARG A 357 -52.26 1.02 -31.55
C ARG A 357 -52.96 1.08 -32.91
N SER A 358 -53.86 2.05 -33.11
CA SER A 358 -54.61 2.18 -34.37
C SER A 358 -53.71 2.54 -35.55
N GLN A 359 -52.71 3.41 -35.34
CA GLN A 359 -51.74 3.77 -36.36
C GLN A 359 -50.78 2.62 -36.65
N LEU A 360 -50.33 1.90 -35.62
CA LEU A 360 -49.52 0.70 -35.77
C LEU A 360 -50.23 -0.32 -36.65
N ILE A 361 -51.48 -0.68 -36.34
CA ILE A 361 -52.29 -1.65 -37.11
C ILE A 361 -52.37 -1.28 -38.60
N LYS A 362 -52.51 0.00 -38.95
CA LYS A 362 -52.51 0.46 -40.35
C LYS A 362 -51.17 0.22 -41.04
N GLU A 363 -50.07 0.49 -40.35
CA GLU A 363 -48.72 0.25 -40.88
C GLU A 363 -48.40 -1.24 -41.02
N ILE A 364 -48.88 -2.10 -40.11
CA ILE A 364 -48.65 -3.55 -40.23
C ILE A 364 -49.39 -4.15 -41.39
N ARG A 365 -50.65 -3.74 -41.61
CA ARG A 365 -51.43 -4.22 -42.76
C ARG A 365 -50.68 -3.89 -44.04
N TYR A 366 -50.26 -2.64 -44.18
CA TYR A 366 -49.46 -2.24 -45.32
C TYR A 366 -48.13 -3.00 -45.44
N TYR A 367 -47.40 -3.18 -44.34
CA TYR A 367 -46.13 -3.92 -44.35
C TYR A 367 -46.37 -5.36 -44.81
N ARG A 368 -47.38 -6.04 -44.27
CA ARG A 368 -47.75 -7.43 -44.62
C ARG A 368 -48.21 -7.58 -46.06
N ASP A 369 -48.97 -6.61 -46.57
CA ASP A 369 -49.51 -6.64 -47.94
C ASP A 369 -48.41 -6.43 -48.99
N ASN A 370 -47.25 -5.85 -48.62
CA ASN A 370 -46.18 -5.48 -49.56
C ASN A 370 -44.82 -6.10 -49.20
N ILE A 371 -44.77 -7.17 -48.38
CA ILE A 371 -43.50 -7.79 -47.92
C ILE A 371 -42.62 -8.20 -49.11
N ASP A 372 -43.22 -8.85 -50.11
CA ASP A 372 -42.51 -9.42 -51.25
C ASP A 372 -41.99 -8.33 -52.20
N GLU A 373 -42.73 -7.23 -52.35
CA GLU A 373 -42.31 -6.07 -53.16
C GLU A 373 -41.24 -5.21 -52.48
N LEU A 374 -41.20 -5.23 -51.15
CA LEU A 374 -40.31 -4.39 -50.34
C LEU A 374 -38.99 -5.06 -49.97
N ASN A 375 -38.74 -6.31 -50.37
CA ASN A 375 -37.60 -7.12 -49.93
C ASN A 375 -37.43 -7.07 -48.39
N GLN A 376 -38.54 -7.15 -47.66
CA GLN A 376 -38.59 -7.05 -46.19
C GLN A 376 -38.14 -5.70 -45.58
N MET A 377 -37.86 -4.67 -46.39
CA MET A 377 -37.45 -3.34 -45.91
C MET A 377 -38.65 -2.42 -45.65
N TYR A 378 -38.54 -1.54 -44.64
CA TYR A 378 -39.57 -0.55 -44.36
C TYR A 378 -39.33 0.75 -45.15
N PRO A 379 -40.31 1.29 -45.91
CA PRO A 379 -40.12 2.52 -46.68
C PRO A 379 -39.83 3.76 -45.83
N VAL A 380 -38.71 4.43 -46.10
CA VAL A 380 -38.28 5.65 -45.37
C VAL A 380 -39.33 6.77 -45.41
N LYS A 381 -39.89 7.06 -46.60
CA LYS A 381 -40.94 8.10 -46.78
C LYS A 381 -42.18 7.85 -45.93
N ARG A 382 -42.46 6.59 -45.60
CA ARG A 382 -43.61 6.21 -44.78
C ARG A 382 -43.29 6.32 -43.29
N ALA A 383 -42.06 6.00 -42.89
CA ALA A 383 -41.56 6.27 -41.54
C ALA A 383 -41.56 7.78 -41.23
N GLU A 384 -41.17 8.63 -42.18
CA GLU A 384 -41.26 10.09 -42.05
C GLU A 384 -42.71 10.58 -41.90
N ARG A 385 -43.64 10.02 -42.68
CA ARG A 385 -45.07 10.34 -42.55
C ARG A 385 -45.62 9.93 -41.18
N PHE A 386 -45.21 8.78 -40.67
CA PHE A 386 -45.57 8.30 -39.34
C PHE A 386 -45.03 9.25 -38.26
N ASN A 387 -43.73 9.60 -38.30
CA ASN A 387 -43.11 10.54 -37.37
C ASN A 387 -43.82 11.91 -37.38
N ASN A 388 -44.05 12.46 -38.58
CA ASN A 388 -44.77 13.72 -38.76
C ASN A 388 -46.23 13.67 -38.28
N SER A 389 -46.92 12.52 -38.43
CA SER A 389 -48.30 12.36 -37.98
C SER A 389 -48.45 12.36 -36.46
N MET A 390 -47.40 11.91 -35.76
CA MET A 390 -47.31 11.89 -34.30
C MET A 390 -46.74 13.20 -33.72
N SER A 391 -45.86 13.90 -34.46
CA SER A 391 -45.35 15.22 -34.06
C SER A 391 -46.41 16.32 -34.09
N LYS A 392 -47.39 16.23 -35.02
CA LYS A 392 -48.50 17.20 -35.14
C LYS A 392 -49.51 17.18 -33.97
N ARG A 393 -49.36 16.29 -32.99
CA ARG A 393 -50.31 16.12 -31.89
C ARG A 393 -49.54 16.07 -30.56
N PRO A 394 -49.25 17.24 -29.94
CA PRO A 394 -48.52 17.27 -28.69
C PRO A 394 -49.36 16.73 -27.53
N THR A 395 -48.68 16.05 -26.60
CA THR A 395 -49.19 15.74 -25.26
C THR A 395 -49.30 17.05 -24.45
N ILE A 396 -49.93 17.01 -23.25
CA ILE A 396 -50.22 18.17 -22.38
C ILE A 396 -48.96 19.02 -22.08
N ASP A 397 -47.75 18.43 -22.13
CA ASP A 397 -46.46 19.09 -21.89
C ASP A 397 -45.80 19.72 -23.15
N GLY A 398 -46.50 19.78 -24.28
CA GLY A 398 -45.99 20.36 -25.53
C GLY A 398 -44.94 19.50 -26.25
N ARG A 399 -44.72 18.26 -25.82
CA ARG A 399 -43.83 17.28 -26.45
C ARG A 399 -44.60 16.31 -27.35
N SER A 400 -43.94 15.76 -28.37
CA SER A 400 -44.55 14.71 -29.19
C SER A 400 -44.57 13.38 -28.44
N SER A 401 -45.64 12.59 -28.60
CA SER A 401 -45.74 11.25 -28.04
C SER A 401 -44.56 10.34 -28.45
N LEU A 402 -44.06 10.48 -29.68
CA LEU A 402 -42.86 9.75 -30.13
C LEU A 402 -41.57 10.21 -29.45
N GLU A 403 -41.47 11.49 -29.06
CA GLU A 403 -40.31 11.99 -28.32
C GLU A 403 -40.29 11.46 -26.89
N GLU A 404 -41.45 11.37 -26.24
CA GLU A 404 -41.60 10.73 -24.93
C GLU A 404 -41.20 9.25 -25.00
N PHE A 405 -41.63 8.56 -26.05
CA PHE A 405 -41.26 7.15 -26.25
C PHE A 405 -39.79 6.95 -26.56
N ARG A 406 -39.18 7.83 -27.37
CA ARG A 406 -37.73 7.81 -27.59
C ARG A 406 -36.98 8.00 -26.27
N LYS A 407 -37.39 8.98 -25.45
CA LYS A 407 -36.78 9.21 -24.13
C LYS A 407 -36.92 7.98 -23.24
N LEU A 408 -38.08 7.33 -23.23
CA LEU A 408 -38.29 6.09 -22.49
C LEU A 408 -37.31 4.99 -22.91
N ILE A 409 -37.14 4.77 -24.23
CA ILE A 409 -36.20 3.77 -24.76
C ILE A 409 -34.75 4.15 -24.41
N THR A 410 -34.39 5.42 -24.53
CA THR A 410 -33.07 5.92 -24.09
C THR A 410 -32.85 5.65 -22.61
N GLN A 411 -33.85 5.90 -21.75
CA GLN A 411 -33.76 5.66 -20.32
C GLN A 411 -33.55 4.17 -20.00
N ILE A 412 -34.28 3.28 -20.68
CA ILE A 412 -34.08 1.83 -20.57
C ILE A 412 -32.63 1.45 -20.92
N GLY A 413 -32.11 1.96 -22.04
CA GLY A 413 -30.73 1.67 -22.44
C GLY A 413 -29.68 2.30 -21.53
N ASN A 414 -29.92 3.49 -20.98
CA ASN A 414 -29.06 4.13 -19.99
C ASN A 414 -28.96 3.30 -18.69
N ILE A 415 -30.07 2.70 -18.21
CA ILE A 415 -30.03 1.79 -17.04
C ILE A 415 -29.13 0.58 -17.34
N LEU A 416 -29.24 0.03 -18.55
CA LEU A 416 -28.47 -1.13 -18.97
C LEU A 416 -26.98 -0.78 -19.17
N GLY A 417 -26.70 0.41 -19.69
CA GLY A 417 -25.36 0.99 -19.74
C GLY A 417 -24.76 1.17 -18.35
N PHE A 418 -25.56 1.57 -17.36
CA PHE A 418 -25.11 1.72 -15.98
C PHE A 418 -24.79 0.38 -15.33
N VAL A 419 -25.64 -0.63 -15.53
CA VAL A 419 -25.38 -2.00 -15.06
C VAL A 419 -24.11 -2.57 -15.72
N ARG A 420 -23.91 -2.30 -17.01
CA ARG A 420 -22.68 -2.66 -17.74
C ARG A 420 -21.44 -1.99 -17.15
N MET A 421 -21.52 -0.69 -16.86
CA MET A 421 -20.44 0.07 -16.23
C MET A 421 -20.10 -0.45 -14.84
N VAL A 422 -21.11 -0.72 -13.99
CA VAL A 422 -20.91 -1.27 -12.64
C VAL A 422 -20.24 -2.64 -12.71
N ARG A 423 -20.65 -3.49 -13.66
CA ARG A 423 -19.99 -4.78 -13.90
C ARG A 423 -18.53 -4.60 -14.32
N TYR A 424 -18.26 -3.69 -15.26
CA TYR A 424 -16.90 -3.46 -15.72
C TYR A 424 -16.00 -2.93 -14.58
N GLY A 425 -16.51 -2.00 -13.77
CA GLY A 425 -15.82 -1.54 -12.57
C GLY A 425 -15.61 -2.64 -11.52
N ALA A 426 -16.52 -3.60 -11.41
CA ALA A 426 -16.34 -4.77 -10.55
C ALA A 426 -15.19 -5.65 -11.01
N ILE A 427 -15.16 -6.00 -12.30
CA ILE A 427 -14.07 -6.80 -12.90
C ILE A 427 -12.73 -6.08 -12.73
N ASP A 428 -12.68 -4.78 -13.02
CA ASP A 428 -11.45 -4.00 -12.89
C ASP A 428 -10.96 -3.93 -11.43
N SER A 429 -11.87 -3.75 -10.48
CA SER A 429 -11.53 -3.78 -9.05
C SER A 429 -10.97 -5.14 -8.61
N CYS A 430 -11.52 -6.24 -9.14
CA CYS A 430 -11.08 -7.59 -8.86
C CYS A 430 -9.77 -7.95 -9.57
N SER A 431 -9.47 -7.32 -10.71
CA SER A 431 -8.23 -7.58 -11.47
C SER A 431 -6.98 -7.34 -10.62
N TYR A 432 -6.97 -6.26 -9.83
CA TYR A 432 -5.88 -5.94 -8.93
C TYR A 432 -5.68 -7.02 -7.87
N SER A 433 -6.77 -7.49 -7.25
CA SER A 433 -6.70 -8.56 -6.25
C SER A 433 -6.35 -9.91 -6.85
N ALA A 434 -6.78 -10.19 -8.08
CA ALA A 434 -6.49 -11.43 -8.79
C ALA A 434 -5.00 -11.60 -9.08
N ASN A 435 -4.25 -10.51 -9.27
CA ASN A 435 -2.78 -10.57 -9.46
C ASN A 435 -2.03 -11.14 -8.25
N PHE A 436 -2.64 -11.15 -7.07
CA PHE A 436 -2.04 -11.74 -5.86
C PHE A 436 -2.39 -13.22 -5.69
N LEU A 437 -3.25 -13.78 -6.55
CA LEU A 437 -3.62 -15.19 -6.50
C LEU A 437 -2.61 -16.02 -7.33
N PRO A 438 -2.01 -17.07 -6.75
CA PRO A 438 -0.91 -17.81 -7.37
C PRO A 438 -1.30 -18.67 -8.59
N THR A 439 -2.60 -18.82 -8.92
CA THR A 439 -3.07 -19.64 -10.04
C THR A 439 -4.18 -18.96 -10.84
N THR A 440 -4.10 -19.09 -12.17
CA THR A 440 -5.09 -18.61 -13.15
C THR A 440 -6.43 -19.34 -13.03
N GLU A 441 -6.42 -20.55 -12.45
CA GLU A 441 -7.60 -21.33 -12.13
C GLU A 441 -7.63 -21.58 -10.61
N TRP A 442 -8.54 -20.92 -9.91
CA TRP A 442 -8.80 -21.23 -8.50
C TRP A 442 -9.62 -22.51 -8.43
N ASP A 443 -8.94 -23.63 -8.25
CA ASP A 443 -9.59 -24.91 -8.03
C ASP A 443 -10.16 -24.94 -6.61
N LYS A 444 -11.48 -25.07 -6.48
CA LYS A 444 -12.20 -25.22 -5.19
C LYS A 444 -11.66 -26.40 -4.36
N SER A 445 -10.92 -27.30 -5.00
CA SER A 445 -10.23 -28.44 -4.39
C SER A 445 -9.00 -28.05 -3.53
N GLN A 446 -8.44 -26.84 -3.69
CA GLN A 446 -7.23 -26.36 -2.98
C GLN A 446 -7.54 -25.29 -1.91
N MET A 447 -8.77 -25.27 -1.37
CA MET A 447 -9.14 -24.31 -0.32
C MET A 447 -8.27 -24.50 0.93
N ILE A 448 -7.79 -23.38 1.48
CA ILE A 448 -6.93 -23.34 2.66
C ILE A 448 -7.68 -23.92 3.87
N GLU A 449 -9.00 -23.75 3.92
CA GLU A 449 -9.89 -24.38 4.88
C GLU A 449 -9.72 -25.91 4.93
N HIS A 450 -9.63 -26.58 3.77
CA HIS A 450 -9.42 -28.04 3.72
C HIS A 450 -8.01 -28.44 4.20
N ALA A 451 -6.99 -27.61 3.96
CA ALA A 451 -5.65 -27.84 4.48
C ALA A 451 -5.57 -27.62 6.00
N VAL A 452 -6.23 -26.58 6.53
CA VAL A 452 -6.23 -26.21 7.95
C VAL A 452 -7.15 -27.10 8.78
N THR A 453 -8.22 -27.66 8.20
CA THR A 453 -9.08 -28.64 8.89
C THR A 453 -8.40 -29.99 9.08
N ASN A 454 -7.53 -30.38 8.15
CA ASN A 454 -6.68 -31.57 8.26
C ASN A 454 -5.48 -31.35 9.21
N GLY A 455 -5.05 -30.10 9.41
CA GLY A 455 -4.05 -29.70 10.40
C GLY A 455 -4.66 -29.41 11.77
N ALA A 456 -3.85 -29.53 12.83
CA ALA A 456 -4.22 -29.13 14.20
C ALA A 456 -4.20 -27.59 14.38
N GLY A 457 -4.91 -26.85 13.52
CA GLY A 457 -5.04 -25.40 13.62
C GLY A 457 -6.01 -24.97 14.73
N SER A 458 -5.72 -23.84 15.39
CA SER A 458 -6.63 -23.21 16.35
C SER A 458 -7.94 -22.76 15.67
N LYS A 459 -8.98 -22.48 16.45
CA LYS A 459 -10.31 -22.10 15.91
C LYS A 459 -10.23 -20.82 15.09
N GLU A 460 -9.38 -19.89 15.52
CA GLU A 460 -9.17 -18.58 14.91
C GLU A 460 -8.54 -18.72 13.52
N ILE A 461 -7.61 -19.68 13.34
CA ILE A 461 -6.97 -19.95 12.04
C ILE A 461 -7.98 -20.55 11.07
N LYS A 462 -8.89 -21.41 11.54
CA LYS A 462 -9.96 -21.99 10.73
C LYS A 462 -10.96 -20.92 10.26
N GLU A 463 -11.34 -20.02 11.15
CA GLU A 463 -12.25 -18.91 10.81
C GLU A 463 -11.60 -17.93 9.84
N ALA A 464 -10.33 -17.57 10.05
CA ALA A 464 -9.57 -16.74 9.12
C ALA A 464 -9.41 -17.39 7.73
N ALA A 465 -9.14 -18.70 7.69
CA ALA A 465 -9.05 -19.46 6.43
C ALA A 465 -10.39 -19.49 5.70
N HIS A 466 -11.50 -19.72 6.40
CA HIS A 466 -12.84 -19.70 5.81
C HIS A 466 -13.18 -18.32 5.24
N ILE A 467 -12.89 -17.24 5.97
CA ILE A 467 -13.11 -15.87 5.47
C ILE A 467 -12.26 -15.61 4.23
N PHE A 468 -10.98 -15.99 4.26
CA PHE A 468 -10.08 -15.84 3.12
C PHE A 468 -10.62 -16.59 1.90
N ASP A 469 -10.90 -17.87 2.02
CA ASP A 469 -11.38 -18.68 0.89
C ASP A 469 -12.74 -18.17 0.36
N ALA A 470 -13.64 -17.71 1.24
CA ALA A 470 -14.91 -17.08 0.83
C ALA A 470 -14.68 -15.78 0.04
N THR A 471 -13.72 -14.94 0.45
CA THR A 471 -13.36 -13.72 -0.28
C THR A 471 -12.71 -14.02 -1.63
N VAL A 472 -11.81 -15.00 -1.69
CA VAL A 472 -11.16 -15.42 -2.95
C VAL A 472 -12.17 -16.00 -3.92
N ASN A 473 -13.07 -16.86 -3.45
CA ASN A 473 -14.17 -17.39 -4.27
C ASN A 473 -15.05 -16.26 -4.81
N SER A 474 -15.38 -15.26 -3.98
CA SER A 474 -16.20 -14.11 -4.41
C SER A 474 -15.51 -13.28 -5.50
N ILE A 475 -14.19 -13.07 -5.38
CA ILE A 475 -13.38 -12.38 -6.39
C ILE A 475 -13.34 -13.19 -7.69
N TYR A 476 -13.12 -14.51 -7.59
CA TYR A 476 -13.04 -15.40 -8.74
C TYR A 476 -14.38 -15.55 -9.48
N ASP A 477 -15.49 -15.67 -8.75
CA ASP A 477 -16.84 -15.71 -9.32
C ASP A 477 -17.16 -14.38 -10.05
N THR A 478 -16.74 -13.24 -9.49
CA THR A 478 -16.91 -11.91 -10.11
C THR A 478 -16.04 -11.75 -11.36
N PHE A 479 -14.81 -12.26 -11.33
CA PHE A 479 -13.85 -12.18 -12.44
C PHE A 479 -14.22 -13.10 -13.61
N ASN A 480 -14.63 -14.34 -13.32
CA ASN A 480 -14.98 -15.34 -14.34
C ASN A 480 -16.37 -15.18 -14.96
N ASN A 481 -17.02 -14.03 -14.76
CA ASN A 481 -18.28 -13.69 -15.42
C ASN A 481 -19.39 -14.74 -15.23
N THR A 482 -19.52 -15.35 -14.05
CA THR A 482 -20.65 -16.26 -13.79
C THR A 482 -21.99 -15.54 -13.70
N ASN A 483 -21.99 -14.20 -13.57
CA ASN A 483 -23.19 -13.37 -13.51
C ASN A 483 -23.27 -12.40 -14.69
N ASP A 484 -23.68 -12.90 -15.86
CA ASP A 484 -24.07 -12.04 -16.98
C ASP A 484 -25.44 -11.38 -16.67
N TYR A 485 -25.42 -10.31 -15.85
CA TYR A 485 -26.63 -9.63 -15.38
C TYR A 485 -27.53 -9.13 -16.51
N ILE A 486 -26.93 -8.76 -17.65
CA ILE A 486 -27.68 -8.35 -18.85
C ILE A 486 -28.45 -9.55 -19.43
N GLU A 487 -27.81 -10.71 -19.54
CA GLU A 487 -28.48 -11.94 -20.00
C GLU A 487 -29.57 -12.37 -19.03
N MET A 488 -29.32 -12.26 -17.72
CA MET A 488 -30.33 -12.49 -16.70
C MET A 488 -31.55 -11.58 -16.92
N PHE A 489 -31.35 -10.28 -17.10
CA PHE A 489 -32.44 -9.33 -17.38
C PHE A 489 -33.19 -9.67 -18.67
N ILE A 490 -32.48 -9.96 -19.77
CA ILE A 490 -33.11 -10.39 -21.02
C ILE A 490 -33.94 -11.65 -20.78
N SER A 491 -33.41 -12.65 -20.09
CA SER A 491 -34.11 -13.91 -19.84
C SER A 491 -35.39 -13.73 -19.01
N VAL A 492 -35.42 -12.78 -18.07
CA VAL A 492 -36.57 -12.50 -17.20
C VAL A 492 -37.59 -11.65 -17.95
N PHE A 493 -37.18 -10.50 -18.50
CA PHE A 493 -38.08 -9.59 -19.19
C PHE A 493 -38.61 -10.16 -20.51
N ALA A 494 -37.78 -10.86 -21.31
CA ALA A 494 -38.25 -11.47 -22.56
C ALA A 494 -39.32 -12.55 -22.30
N LYS A 495 -39.20 -13.33 -21.21
CA LYS A 495 -40.24 -14.30 -20.83
C LYS A 495 -41.57 -13.62 -20.50
N GLU A 496 -41.54 -12.50 -19.79
CA GLU A 496 -42.76 -11.76 -19.44
C GLU A 496 -43.36 -11.01 -20.64
N VAL A 497 -42.53 -10.30 -21.40
CA VAL A 497 -42.93 -9.44 -22.53
C VAL A 497 -43.42 -10.28 -23.72
N ARG A 498 -42.86 -11.47 -23.96
CA ARG A 498 -43.31 -12.41 -25.00
C ARG A 498 -44.57 -13.20 -24.60
N ASN A 499 -45.15 -12.96 -23.42
CA ASN A 499 -46.46 -13.52 -23.07
C ASN A 499 -47.56 -12.78 -23.85
N TYR A 500 -47.73 -13.15 -25.12
CA TYR A 500 -48.66 -12.51 -26.05
C TYR A 500 -50.14 -12.75 -25.72
N GLU A 501 -50.46 -13.68 -24.81
CA GLU A 501 -51.83 -13.82 -24.29
C GLU A 501 -52.21 -12.62 -23.43
N LYS A 502 -51.25 -12.07 -22.66
CA LYS A 502 -51.44 -10.86 -21.84
C LYS A 502 -51.04 -9.58 -22.58
N PHE A 503 -50.01 -9.62 -23.42
CA PHE A 503 -49.41 -8.45 -24.07
C PHE A 503 -49.46 -8.52 -25.60
N SER A 504 -50.65 -8.74 -26.16
CA SER A 504 -50.84 -8.85 -27.62
C SER A 504 -50.43 -7.59 -28.41
N HIS A 505 -50.51 -6.41 -27.79
CA HIS A 505 -50.12 -5.12 -28.39
C HIS A 505 -48.63 -4.97 -28.64
N LEU A 506 -47.77 -5.70 -27.89
CA LEU A 506 -46.31 -5.62 -28.01
C LEU A 506 -45.75 -6.36 -29.24
N ARG A 507 -46.50 -7.30 -29.83
CA ARG A 507 -46.10 -8.09 -31.00
C ARG A 507 -45.66 -7.25 -32.20
N ASN A 508 -46.19 -6.03 -32.27
CA ASN A 508 -46.09 -5.15 -33.42
C ASN A 508 -45.09 -4.02 -33.23
N PHE A 509 -44.36 -4.03 -32.11
CA PHE A 509 -43.40 -2.99 -31.77
C PHE A 509 -42.31 -2.81 -32.83
N PHE A 510 -41.83 -3.87 -33.49
CA PHE A 510 -40.74 -3.76 -34.47
C PHE A 510 -41.02 -2.76 -35.62
N ILE A 511 -42.29 -2.42 -35.88
CA ILE A 511 -42.71 -1.44 -36.89
C ILE A 511 -42.53 0.02 -36.41
N THR A 512 -42.47 0.26 -35.09
CA THR A 512 -42.17 1.60 -34.53
C THR A 512 -40.68 1.95 -34.63
N ILE A 513 -39.80 0.96 -34.80
CA ILE A 513 -38.34 1.17 -34.79
C ILE A 513 -37.91 2.15 -35.91
N PRO A 514 -38.28 1.97 -37.20
CA PRO A 514 -37.84 2.92 -38.24
C PRO A 514 -38.32 4.37 -38.02
N PRO A 515 -39.60 4.64 -37.67
CA PRO A 515 -40.02 6.00 -37.29
C PRO A 515 -39.28 6.58 -36.08
N LEU A 516 -38.97 5.75 -35.08
CA LEU A 516 -38.20 6.18 -33.91
C LEU A 516 -36.75 6.51 -34.25
N THR A 517 -36.12 5.74 -35.14
CA THR A 517 -34.76 6.01 -35.62
C THR A 517 -34.70 7.35 -36.35
N ILE A 518 -35.71 7.70 -37.15
CA ILE A 518 -35.80 9.02 -37.79
C ILE A 518 -35.92 10.13 -36.75
N ASN A 519 -36.82 9.96 -35.76
CA ASN A 519 -36.97 10.92 -34.66
C ASN A 519 -35.66 11.13 -33.88
N TYR A 520 -34.92 10.05 -33.64
CA TYR A 520 -33.61 10.08 -32.99
C TYR A 520 -32.56 10.83 -33.80
N ILE A 521 -32.47 10.59 -35.12
CA ILE A 521 -31.53 11.29 -36.01
C ILE A 521 -31.87 12.79 -36.05
N GLU A 522 -33.15 13.15 -36.18
CA GLU A 522 -33.61 14.53 -36.15
C GLU A 522 -33.26 15.21 -34.82
N HIS A 523 -33.44 14.51 -33.69
CA HIS A 523 -33.08 15.01 -32.36
C HIS A 523 -31.58 15.26 -32.23
N ILE A 524 -30.71 14.32 -32.62
CA ILE A 524 -29.25 14.49 -32.54
C ILE A 524 -28.79 15.63 -33.45
N LEU A 525 -29.32 15.74 -34.68
CA LEU A 525 -28.99 16.85 -35.57
C LEU A 525 -29.42 18.20 -34.97
N ALA A 526 -30.59 18.25 -34.33
CA ALA A 526 -31.05 19.43 -33.61
C ALA A 526 -30.12 19.78 -32.44
N CYS A 527 -29.72 18.81 -31.61
CA CYS A 527 -28.76 19.01 -30.53
C CYS A 527 -27.39 19.47 -31.04
N ARG A 528 -26.88 18.86 -32.12
CA ARG A 528 -25.62 19.25 -32.77
C ARG A 528 -25.66 20.70 -33.27
N SER A 529 -26.78 21.13 -33.84
CA SER A 529 -26.95 22.51 -34.31
C SER A 529 -26.96 23.55 -33.16
N ARG A 530 -27.29 23.12 -31.94
CA ARG A 530 -27.33 23.96 -30.73
C ARG A 530 -25.95 24.13 -30.09
N LEU A 531 -25.07 23.13 -30.19
CA LEU A 531 -23.71 23.15 -29.62
C LEU A 531 -22.83 24.32 -30.11
N GLY A 532 -23.11 24.88 -31.29
CA GLY A 532 -22.37 26.01 -31.87
C GLY A 532 -22.87 27.41 -31.50
N LYS A 533 -24.02 27.54 -30.80
CA LYS A 533 -24.63 28.83 -30.46
C LYS A 533 -24.43 29.14 -28.97
N ARG A 534 -23.89 30.32 -28.62
CA ARG A 534 -23.82 30.79 -27.22
C ARG A 534 -25.23 30.77 -26.62
N THR A 535 -25.37 30.04 -25.53
CA THR A 535 -26.58 29.32 -25.12
C THR A 535 -27.74 30.19 -24.66
N GLN A 536 -28.97 29.77 -24.99
CA GLN A 536 -30.12 29.98 -24.11
C GLN A 536 -29.96 29.06 -22.89
N VAL A 537 -30.13 29.65 -21.71
CA VAL A 537 -30.25 28.95 -20.42
C VAL A 537 -31.40 27.92 -20.56
N ASP A 538 -31.20 26.68 -20.11
CA ASP A 538 -32.15 25.53 -20.15
C ASP A 538 -32.22 24.65 -21.43
N SER A 539 -31.15 24.59 -22.24
CA SER A 539 -31.11 23.62 -23.36
C SER A 539 -30.23 22.40 -23.07
N ASP A 540 -30.77 21.20 -23.30
CA ASP A 540 -30.05 19.93 -23.16
C ASP A 540 -28.87 19.85 -24.17
N PHE A 541 -27.65 19.75 -23.65
CA PHE A 541 -26.43 19.51 -24.41
C PHE A 541 -26.24 18.00 -24.60
N THR A 542 -26.89 17.46 -25.63
CA THR A 542 -26.74 16.04 -25.97
C THR A 542 -25.69 15.88 -27.09
N PHE A 543 -24.49 15.39 -26.74
CA PHE A 543 -23.40 15.11 -27.67
C PHE A 543 -23.36 13.62 -28.08
N VAL A 544 -23.66 12.71 -27.15
CA VAL A 544 -23.78 11.25 -27.36
C VAL A 544 -25.13 10.80 -26.77
N ASP A 545 -25.79 9.83 -27.39
CA ASP A 545 -27.06 9.25 -26.91
C ASP A 545 -27.13 7.78 -27.34
N ASP A 546 -26.13 6.98 -26.91
CA ASP A 546 -26.06 5.57 -27.27
C ASP A 546 -27.04 4.71 -26.45
N GLY A 547 -27.59 5.27 -25.38
CA GLY A 547 -28.69 4.69 -24.62
C GLY A 547 -29.89 4.35 -25.50
N PHE A 548 -30.21 5.17 -26.52
CA PHE A 548 -31.29 4.83 -27.45
C PHE A 548 -31.00 3.55 -28.26
N SER A 549 -29.78 3.41 -28.77
CA SER A 549 -29.35 2.24 -29.55
C SER A 549 -29.38 0.96 -28.69
N MET A 550 -28.85 1.05 -27.47
CA MET A 550 -28.84 -0.05 -26.51
C MET A 550 -30.27 -0.44 -26.07
N GLY A 551 -31.12 0.55 -25.81
CA GLY A 551 -32.52 0.34 -25.46
C GLY A 551 -33.30 -0.34 -26.58
N ASN A 552 -33.16 0.11 -27.83
CA ASN A 552 -33.82 -0.52 -28.97
C ASN A 552 -33.39 -1.97 -29.16
N PHE A 553 -32.10 -2.25 -29.04
CA PHE A 553 -31.59 -3.62 -29.18
C PHE A 553 -32.22 -4.55 -28.13
N ILE A 554 -32.30 -4.11 -26.87
CA ILE A 554 -32.82 -4.95 -25.79
C ILE A 554 -34.34 -5.08 -25.85
N VAL A 555 -35.06 -4.03 -26.22
CA VAL A 555 -36.52 -4.12 -26.42
C VAL A 555 -36.86 -4.99 -27.64
N TYR A 556 -35.96 -5.09 -28.61
CA TYR A 556 -36.13 -5.97 -29.78
C TYR A 556 -35.91 -7.45 -29.45
N GLN A 557 -34.95 -7.76 -28.56
CA GLN A 557 -34.70 -9.12 -28.05
C GLN A 557 -35.86 -9.57 -27.14
#